data_AF-E9GV57-F1
#
_entry.id   AF-E9GV57-F1
#
_cell.length_a   1.000
_cell.length_b   1.000
_cell.length_c   1.000
_cell.angle_alpha   90.00
_cell.angle_beta   90.00
_cell.angle_gamma   90.00
#
_symmetry.space_group_name_H-M   'P 1'
#
loop_
_entity.id
_entity.type
_entity.pdbx_description
1 polymer ?
#
loop_
_entity_poly.entity_id
_entity_poly.type
_entity_poly.pdbx_seq_one_letter_code
_entity_poly.pdbx_strand_id
1 'polypeptide(L)'
;FFAVFCLPASFLFDLVLQLRNWFNRTFLSAPQRHDTRVRQIQSQVRHCNDLPEAEKKLMCTSRPNWLSLSITFFRKDLCHKIPIPLYDILELKEEVMTVRVEPMVTVGDITRYLIPKGYTLAVTLEIADATLGGLAFGVGM
;
A
#
# COMPACT_ATOMS: atom_id res chain seq x y z
N PHE A 1 -7.95 22.41 25.53
CA PHE A 1 -8.62 21.10 25.55
C PHE A 1 -8.29 20.27 24.29
N PHE A 2 -8.63 20.75 23.08
CA PHE A 2 -8.33 20.02 21.83
C PHE A 2 -6.85 19.67 21.63
N ALA A 3 -5.91 20.60 21.85
CA ALA A 3 -4.48 20.34 21.64
C ALA A 3 -3.86 19.33 22.63
N VAL A 4 -4.40 19.20 23.85
CA VAL A 4 -3.85 18.30 24.88
C VAL A 4 -4.38 16.88 24.73
N PHE A 5 -5.53 16.69 24.07
CA PHE A 5 -6.17 15.38 23.95
C PHE A 5 -6.19 14.86 22.50
N CYS A 6 -6.52 15.69 21.51
CA CYS A 6 -6.56 15.26 20.11
C CYS A 6 -5.17 14.96 19.55
N LEU A 7 -4.16 15.76 19.89
CA LEU A 7 -2.80 15.62 19.36
C LEU A 7 -2.12 14.33 19.85
N PRO A 8 -2.20 13.97 21.15
CA PRO A 8 -1.71 12.67 21.61
C PRO A 8 -2.54 11.50 21.07
N ALA A 9 -3.86 11.66 20.95
CA ALA A 9 -4.73 10.61 20.41
C ALA A 9 -4.48 10.33 18.92
N SER A 10 -4.27 11.38 18.10
CA SER A 10 -3.90 11.21 16.69
C SER A 10 -2.53 10.56 16.57
N PHE A 11 -1.55 11.00 17.38
CA PHE A 11 -0.23 10.38 17.42
C PHE A 11 -0.29 8.89 17.80
N LEU A 12 -1.08 8.53 18.82
CA LEU A 12 -1.30 7.14 19.22
C LEU A 12 -1.95 6.32 18.09
N PHE A 13 -2.94 6.88 17.40
CA PHE A 13 -3.59 6.22 16.28
C PHE A 13 -2.62 5.95 15.13
N ASP A 14 -1.84 6.96 14.72
CA ASP A 14 -0.83 6.83 13.68
C ASP A 14 0.25 5.83 14.09
N LEU A 15 0.69 5.87 15.36
CA LEU A 15 1.66 4.94 15.92
C LEU A 15 1.14 3.50 15.87
N VAL A 16 -0.13 3.27 16.20
CA VAL A 16 -0.76 1.93 16.13
C VAL A 16 -0.83 1.44 14.68
N LEU A 17 -1.20 2.30 13.73
CA LEU A 17 -1.22 1.93 12.31
C LEU A 17 0.18 1.61 11.78
N GLN A 18 1.17 2.45 12.12
CA GLN A 18 2.56 2.23 11.75
C GLN A 18 3.11 0.96 12.39
N LEU A 19 2.84 0.71 13.68
CA LEU A 19 3.23 -0.52 14.37
C LEU A 19 2.57 -1.74 13.74
N ARG A 20 1.28 -1.67 13.37
CA ARG A 20 0.59 -2.78 12.70
C ARG A 20 1.20 -3.09 11.34
N ASN A 21 1.48 -2.07 10.55
CA ASN A 21 2.10 -2.22 9.23
C ASN A 21 3.54 -2.74 9.37
N TRP A 22 4.30 -2.21 10.34
CA TRP A 22 5.64 -2.66 10.66
C TRP A 22 5.67 -4.08 11.22
N PHE A 23 4.67 -4.48 12.00
CA PHE A 23 4.53 -5.84 12.53
C PHE A 23 4.19 -6.82 11.40
N ASN A 24 3.22 -6.48 10.56
CA ASN A 24 2.90 -7.25 9.36
C ASN A 24 4.11 -7.36 8.43
N ARG A 25 4.91 -6.30 8.32
CA ARG A 25 6.19 -6.34 7.63
C ARG A 25 7.13 -7.28 8.40
N THR A 26 7.68 -6.89 9.53
CA THR A 26 8.72 -7.65 10.25
C THR A 26 8.38 -9.13 10.54
N PHE A 27 7.12 -9.48 10.86
CA PHE A 27 6.73 -10.86 11.19
C PHE A 27 6.10 -11.65 10.03
N LEU A 28 5.47 -11.00 9.03
CA LEU A 28 4.92 -11.69 7.84
C LEU A 28 5.71 -11.44 6.55
N SER A 29 6.68 -10.51 6.55
CA SER A 29 7.65 -10.27 5.47
C SER A 29 8.57 -11.47 5.36
N ALA A 30 8.14 -12.42 4.54
CA ALA A 30 9.06 -13.21 3.80
C ALA A 30 8.95 -12.71 2.35
N PRO A 31 10.00 -12.09 1.77
CA PRO A 31 10.06 -11.82 0.34
C PRO A 31 9.70 -13.08 -0.48
N GLN A 32 10.00 -14.27 0.06
CA GLN A 32 9.64 -15.59 -0.50
C GLN A 32 8.13 -15.85 -0.60
N ARG A 33 7.29 -15.17 0.20
CA ARG A 33 5.82 -15.28 0.15
C ARG A 33 5.18 -14.25 -0.80
N HIS A 34 5.96 -13.36 -1.39
CA HIS A 34 5.49 -12.41 -2.39
C HIS A 34 4.75 -13.14 -3.52
N ASP A 35 5.41 -14.14 -4.13
CA ASP A 35 4.85 -14.87 -5.27
C ASP A 35 3.56 -15.61 -4.91
N THR A 36 3.48 -16.18 -3.70
CA THR A 36 2.26 -16.84 -3.22
C THR A 36 1.11 -15.84 -3.09
N ARG A 37 1.34 -14.66 -2.49
CA ARG A 37 0.32 -13.62 -2.35
C ARG A 37 -0.10 -13.08 -3.71
N VAL A 38 0.84 -12.86 -4.63
CA VAL A 38 0.54 -12.43 -6.00
C VAL A 38 -0.30 -13.48 -6.72
N ARG A 39 0.02 -14.77 -6.61
CA ARG A 39 -0.79 -15.86 -7.18
C ARG A 39 -2.20 -15.90 -6.60
N GLN A 40 -2.36 -15.67 -5.30
CA GLN A 40 -3.68 -15.59 -4.65
C GLN A 40 -4.50 -14.40 -5.16
N ILE A 41 -3.87 -13.24 -5.38
CA ILE A 41 -4.52 -12.07 -5.97
C ILE A 41 -4.92 -12.38 -7.42
N GLN A 42 -4.01 -12.97 -8.20
CA GLN A 42 -4.29 -13.38 -9.58
C GLN A 42 -5.45 -14.37 -9.67
N SER A 43 -5.52 -15.35 -8.76
CA SER A 43 -6.65 -16.29 -8.75
C SER A 43 -7.98 -15.60 -8.42
N GLN A 44 -7.98 -14.60 -7.53
CA GLN A 44 -9.18 -13.82 -7.23
C GLN A 44 -9.63 -12.98 -8.42
N VAL A 45 -8.68 -12.30 -9.10
CA VAL A 45 -8.98 -11.52 -10.31
C VAL A 45 -9.55 -12.41 -11.42
N ARG A 46 -8.94 -13.59 -11.66
CA ARG A 46 -9.44 -14.56 -12.64
C ARG A 46 -10.83 -15.06 -12.27
N HIS A 47 -11.03 -15.43 -11.01
CA HIS A 47 -12.35 -15.84 -10.52
C HIS A 47 -13.41 -14.76 -10.77
N CYS A 48 -13.11 -13.49 -10.48
CA CYS A 48 -14.02 -12.38 -10.78
C CYS A 48 -14.29 -12.20 -12.28
N ASN A 49 -13.31 -12.47 -13.14
CA ASN A 49 -13.46 -12.37 -14.58
C ASN A 49 -14.30 -13.52 -15.18
N ASP A 50 -14.21 -14.71 -14.57
CA ASP A 50 -14.90 -15.93 -15.01
C ASP A 50 -16.35 -15.99 -14.51
N LEU A 51 -16.81 -15.01 -13.73
CA LEU A 51 -18.21 -14.91 -13.28
C LEU A 51 -19.16 -14.71 -14.47
N PRO A 52 -20.42 -15.21 -14.37
CA PRO A 52 -21.45 -14.94 -15.36
C PRO A 52 -21.68 -13.44 -15.54
N GLU A 53 -22.00 -12.99 -16.76
CA GLU A 53 -22.23 -11.56 -17.07
C GLU A 53 -23.30 -10.91 -16.17
N ALA A 54 -24.27 -11.68 -15.66
CA ALA A 54 -25.27 -11.19 -14.71
C ALA A 54 -24.70 -10.81 -13.33
N GLU A 55 -23.58 -11.41 -12.92
CA GLU A 55 -22.92 -11.17 -11.62
C GLU A 55 -21.61 -10.39 -11.76
N LYS A 56 -21.21 -10.10 -13.00
CA LYS A 56 -19.98 -9.41 -13.33
C LYS A 56 -20.09 -7.93 -12.93
N LYS A 57 -19.21 -7.52 -12.02
CA LYS A 57 -19.09 -6.15 -11.54
C LYS A 57 -17.67 -5.66 -11.80
N LEU A 58 -17.49 -4.34 -11.82
CA LEU A 58 -16.17 -3.74 -11.85
C LEU A 58 -15.35 -4.19 -10.63
N MET A 59 -14.04 -4.31 -10.80
CA MET A 59 -13.11 -4.66 -9.72
C MET A 59 -12.48 -3.41 -9.12
N CYS A 60 -12.27 -3.41 -7.81
CA CYS A 60 -11.52 -2.37 -7.13
C CYS A 60 -10.69 -2.96 -5.99
N THR A 61 -9.70 -2.21 -5.51
CA THR A 61 -8.92 -2.63 -4.35
C THR A 61 -9.76 -2.53 -3.09
N SER A 62 -9.59 -3.49 -2.16
CA SER A 62 -10.32 -3.50 -0.89
C SER A 62 -9.89 -2.39 0.09
N ARG A 63 -8.83 -1.63 -0.24
CA ARG A 63 -8.34 -0.50 0.55
C ARG A 63 -9.47 0.50 0.80
N PRO A 64 -9.85 0.80 2.06
CA PRO A 64 -10.94 1.72 2.37
C PRO A 64 -10.77 3.12 1.77
N ASN A 65 -11.89 3.79 1.48
CA ASN A 65 -11.89 5.15 0.91
C ASN A 65 -11.29 6.20 1.85
N TRP A 66 -11.44 6.05 3.17
CA TRP A 66 -10.87 6.99 4.14
C TRP A 66 -9.33 6.93 4.23
N LEU A 67 -8.72 5.86 3.74
CA LEU A 67 -7.26 5.78 3.56
C LEU A 67 -6.83 6.36 2.20
N SER A 68 -7.76 6.56 1.28
CA SER A 68 -7.48 7.12 -0.04
C SER A 68 -7.14 8.61 0.08
N LEU A 69 -6.10 9.05 -0.62
CA LEU A 69 -5.79 10.47 -0.79
C LEU A 69 -6.64 11.13 -1.89
N SER A 70 -7.55 10.38 -2.51
CA SER A 70 -8.46 10.92 -3.52
C SER A 70 -9.54 11.80 -2.90
N ILE A 71 -9.81 12.93 -3.53
CA ILE A 71 -10.94 13.81 -3.22
C ILE A 71 -12.28 13.23 -3.71
N THR A 72 -12.25 12.23 -4.60
CA THR A 72 -13.45 11.60 -5.14
C THR A 72 -13.79 10.33 -4.36
N PHE A 73 -15.04 10.25 -3.89
CA PHE A 73 -15.56 9.05 -3.27
C PHE A 73 -16.12 8.12 -4.34
N PHE A 74 -15.39 7.04 -4.60
CA PHE A 74 -15.87 5.98 -5.50
C PHE A 74 -16.74 4.98 -4.75
N ARG A 75 -17.86 4.59 -5.37
CA ARG A 75 -18.81 3.60 -4.86
C ARG A 75 -18.25 2.18 -4.91
N LYS A 76 -17.37 1.85 -3.96
CA LYS A 76 -16.76 0.52 -3.84
C LYS A 76 -17.75 -0.57 -3.45
N ASP A 77 -18.94 -0.21 -2.95
CA ASP A 77 -20.07 -1.11 -2.71
C ASP A 77 -20.58 -1.78 -3.99
N LEU A 78 -20.43 -1.11 -5.14
CA LEU A 78 -20.85 -1.64 -6.44
C LEU A 78 -19.81 -2.54 -7.11
N CYS A 79 -18.64 -2.72 -6.49
CA CYS A 79 -17.49 -3.38 -7.10
C CYS A 79 -17.05 -4.62 -6.34
N HIS A 80 -16.42 -5.55 -7.05
CA HIS A 80 -15.70 -6.67 -6.45
C HIS A 80 -14.41 -6.15 -5.80
N LYS A 81 -14.33 -6.26 -4.46
CA LYS A 81 -13.22 -5.72 -3.67
C LYS A 81 -12.12 -6.77 -3.53
N ILE A 82 -10.97 -6.52 -4.15
CA ILE A 82 -9.82 -7.43 -4.12
C ILE A 82 -8.80 -6.95 -3.08
N PRO A 83 -8.51 -7.74 -2.03
CA PRO A 83 -7.43 -7.44 -1.09
C PRO A 83 -6.06 -7.57 -1.74
N ILE A 84 -5.23 -6.55 -1.54
CA ILE A 84 -3.84 -6.51 -2.02
C ILE A 84 -2.92 -6.31 -0.79
N PRO A 85 -2.67 -7.37 0.01
CA PRO A 85 -1.85 -7.28 1.21
C PRO A 85 -0.35 -7.35 0.90
N LEU A 86 0.12 -6.40 0.09
CA LEU A 86 1.49 -6.34 -0.41
C LEU A 86 2.18 -5.05 0.11
N TYR A 87 2.92 -5.14 1.22
CA TYR A 87 3.50 -4.03 2.00
C TYR A 87 5.04 -4.07 2.11
N ASP A 88 5.70 -5.02 1.45
CA ASP A 88 7.12 -5.31 1.64
C ASP A 88 8.02 -4.52 0.68
N ILE A 89 9.19 -4.11 1.19
CA ILE A 89 10.32 -3.66 0.37
C ILE A 89 11.14 -4.92 0.08
N LEU A 90 11.24 -5.30 -1.20
CA LEU A 90 11.74 -6.60 -1.63
C LEU A 90 13.25 -6.61 -1.80
N GLU A 91 13.80 -5.58 -2.44
CA GLU A 91 15.22 -5.56 -2.80
C GLU A 91 15.69 -4.12 -3.07
N LEU A 92 16.91 -3.80 -2.66
CA LEU A 92 17.63 -2.59 -3.09
C LEU A 92 18.86 -3.03 -3.87
N LYS A 93 18.99 -2.57 -5.11
CA LYS A 93 20.14 -2.82 -5.98
C LYS A 93 20.93 -1.53 -6.12
N GLU A 94 22.04 -1.45 -5.43
CA GLU A 94 22.86 -0.22 -5.32
C GLU A 94 23.67 0.04 -6.60
N GLU A 95 23.98 -1.00 -7.37
CA GLU A 95 24.77 -0.90 -8.61
C GLU A 95 23.98 -0.22 -9.73
N VAL A 96 22.68 -0.52 -9.80
CA VAL A 96 21.74 0.04 -10.79
C VAL A 96 20.83 1.11 -10.21
N MET A 97 20.98 1.42 -8.91
CA MET A 97 20.18 2.42 -8.20
C MET A 97 18.67 2.20 -8.31
N THR A 98 18.24 0.94 -8.16
CA THR A 98 16.80 0.57 -8.22
C THR A 98 16.35 -0.10 -6.93
N VAL A 99 15.13 0.21 -6.51
CA VAL A 99 14.49 -0.43 -5.36
C VAL A 99 13.20 -1.12 -5.82
N ARG A 100 13.06 -2.40 -5.47
CA ARG A 100 11.89 -3.21 -5.78
C ARG A 100 10.99 -3.23 -4.56
N VAL A 101 9.76 -2.80 -4.74
CA VAL A 101 8.78 -2.56 -3.65
C VAL A 101 7.42 -3.12 -4.03
N GLU A 102 6.67 -3.55 -3.02
CA GLU A 102 5.27 -3.90 -3.17
C GLU A 102 4.37 -2.64 -3.22
N PRO A 103 3.19 -2.72 -3.87
CA PRO A 103 2.38 -1.53 -4.18
C PRO A 103 1.82 -0.79 -2.97
N MET A 104 1.65 -1.43 -1.80
CA MET A 104 1.15 -0.75 -0.59
C MET A 104 2.27 -0.23 0.31
N VAL A 105 3.54 -0.32 -0.10
CA VAL A 105 4.63 0.42 0.57
C VAL A 105 4.31 1.91 0.48
N THR A 106 4.40 2.61 1.61
CA THR A 106 4.16 4.05 1.65
C THR A 106 5.44 4.86 1.39
N VAL A 107 5.29 6.13 1.04
CA VAL A 107 6.41 7.08 0.94
C VAL A 107 7.17 7.14 2.27
N GLY A 108 6.46 7.16 3.40
CA GLY A 108 7.08 7.14 4.72
C GLY A 108 7.89 5.86 4.96
N ASP A 109 7.40 4.70 4.52
CA ASP A 109 8.11 3.42 4.66
C ASP A 109 9.41 3.38 3.86
N ILE A 110 9.34 3.75 2.58
CA ILE A 110 10.51 3.71 1.69
C ILE A 110 11.56 4.74 2.09
N THR A 111 11.13 5.94 2.49
CA THR A 111 12.04 7.01 2.95
C THR A 111 12.77 6.58 4.23
N ARG A 112 12.06 5.98 5.20
CA ARG A 112 12.70 5.43 6.41
C ARG A 112 13.66 4.28 6.10
N TYR A 113 13.42 3.51 5.03
CA TYR A 113 14.30 2.43 4.60
C TYR A 113 15.55 2.93 3.86
N LEU A 114 15.43 3.96 3.03
CA LEU A 114 16.51 4.46 2.17
C LEU A 114 17.42 5.48 2.87
N ILE A 115 16.88 6.38 3.71
CA ILE A 115 17.67 7.45 4.37
C ILE A 115 18.87 6.88 5.15
N PRO A 116 18.72 5.86 6.02
CA PRO A 116 19.86 5.31 6.75
C PRO A 116 20.94 4.68 5.86
N LYS A 117 20.60 4.36 4.61
CA LYS A 117 21.50 3.79 3.60
C LYS A 117 22.15 4.87 2.72
N GLY A 118 21.84 6.15 2.93
CA GLY A 118 22.35 7.25 2.12
C GLY A 118 21.62 7.44 0.79
N TYR A 119 20.44 6.84 0.63
CA TYR A 119 19.65 6.91 -0.60
C TYR A 119 18.32 7.64 -0.38
N THR A 120 17.75 8.13 -1.47
CA THR A 120 16.39 8.67 -1.53
C THR A 120 15.78 8.38 -2.90
N LEU A 121 14.45 8.40 -3.00
CA LEU A 121 13.78 8.33 -4.29
C LEU A 121 14.07 9.60 -5.09
N ALA A 122 14.26 9.47 -6.41
CA ALA A 122 14.53 10.60 -7.29
C ALA A 122 13.37 11.62 -7.31
N VAL A 123 12.14 11.12 -7.21
CA VAL A 123 10.93 11.93 -7.06
C VAL A 123 10.11 11.32 -5.92
N THR A 124 9.67 12.15 -5.00
CA THR A 124 8.83 11.74 -3.86
C THR A 124 7.75 12.78 -3.61
N LEU A 125 6.61 12.34 -3.09
CA LEU A 125 5.64 13.27 -2.50
C LEU A 125 6.01 13.58 -1.05
N GLU A 126 5.55 14.72 -0.55
CA GLU A 126 5.67 15.10 0.87
C GLU A 126 4.70 14.32 1.78
N ILE A 127 3.69 13.66 1.20
CA ILE A 127 2.65 12.95 1.96
C ILE A 127 3.14 11.54 2.28
N ALA A 128 3.57 11.32 3.53
CA ALA A 128 4.14 10.06 3.99
C ALA A 128 3.21 8.84 3.80
N ASP A 129 1.90 9.00 3.96
CA ASP A 129 0.91 7.91 3.85
C ASP A 129 0.55 7.53 2.40
N ALA A 130 1.09 8.24 1.42
CA ALA A 130 0.88 7.91 0.01
C ALA A 130 1.54 6.57 -0.33
N THR A 131 0.78 5.63 -0.91
CA THR A 131 1.30 4.33 -1.36
C THR A 131 2.00 4.44 -2.71
N LEU A 132 3.17 3.84 -2.86
CA LEU A 132 3.97 3.87 -4.10
C LEU A 132 3.20 3.32 -5.31
N GLY A 133 2.37 2.28 -5.15
CA GLY A 133 1.53 1.78 -6.25
C GLY A 133 0.49 2.79 -6.72
N GLY A 134 -0.09 3.56 -5.78
CA GLY A 134 -0.99 4.66 -6.12
C GLY A 134 -0.29 5.79 -6.84
N LEU A 135 0.97 6.05 -6.50
CA LEU A 135 1.81 7.06 -7.16
C LEU A 135 2.19 6.65 -8.58
N ALA A 136 2.59 5.39 -8.77
CA ALA A 136 2.91 4.86 -10.08
C ALA A 136 1.72 4.94 -11.05
N PHE A 137 0.51 4.57 -10.59
CA PHE A 137 -0.68 4.61 -11.44
C PHE A 137 -1.35 5.98 -11.55
N GLY A 138 -1.23 6.82 -10.52
CA GLY A 138 -1.94 8.09 -10.44
C GLY A 138 -1.19 9.28 -11.02
N VAL A 139 0.14 9.29 -10.87
CA VAL A 139 0.99 10.44 -11.27
C VAL A 139 2.18 10.04 -12.16
N GLY A 140 2.32 8.75 -12.49
CA GLY A 140 3.35 8.27 -13.42
C GLY A 140 4.76 8.28 -12.85
N MET A 141 4.89 8.13 -11.53
CA MET A 141 6.18 7.99 -10.83
C MET A 141 6.71 6.55 -10.81
#